data_AF-A0A370FFM0-F1
#
_entry.id   AF-A0A370FFM0-F1
#
_cell.length_a   1.000
_cell.length_b   1.000
_cell.length_c   1.000
_cell.angle_alpha   90.00
_cell.angle_beta   90.00
_cell.angle_gamma   90.00
#
_symmetry.space_group_name_H-M   'P 1'
#
loop_
_entity.id
_entity.type
_entity.pdbx_description
1 polymer ?
#
loop_
_entity_poly.entity_id
_entity_poly.type
_entity_poly.pdbx_seq_one_letter_code
_entity_poly.pdbx_strand_id
1 'polypeptide(L)'
;MELNLAMRVQDLTNCSPDGSAAGVANAVVEIWHCDAGGVYSGFESGSQAANQGGGMGGGMGGGMGRPPQGGPGGGMGMGGSGETSDGSYSVGDQEATTTDDGTYLRGAQTTDADGIVQFTTVFPGWYTGRTVHIHLKVHIDKKTVLTTQLFFDDTFTDEILSTVSPYADHTGRDTRNASDGIFDEAGLMATSRQSDRVLAAINLGIDA
;
A
#
# COMPACT_ATOMS: atom_id res chain seq x y z
N MET A 1 -15.52 3.92 3.97
CA MET A 1 -15.12 4.11 5.38
C MET A 1 -13.80 4.87 5.38
N GLU A 2 -13.72 6.02 6.03
CA GLU A 2 -12.44 6.75 6.15
C GLU A 2 -11.44 5.93 6.98
N LEU A 3 -10.17 5.98 6.60
CA LEU A 3 -9.04 5.41 7.31
C LEU A 3 -7.98 6.49 7.52
N ASN A 4 -7.66 6.78 8.77
CA ASN A 4 -6.51 7.57 9.15
C ASN A 4 -5.37 6.64 9.55
N LEU A 5 -4.34 6.63 8.71
CA LEU A 5 -3.16 5.78 8.85
C LEU A 5 -1.98 6.63 9.29
N ALA A 6 -1.41 6.31 10.46
CA ALA A 6 -0.16 6.89 10.93
C ALA A 6 0.96 5.85 10.87
N MET A 7 2.13 6.24 10.40
CA MET A 7 3.29 5.36 10.35
C MET A 7 4.51 6.09 10.89
N ARG A 8 5.37 5.36 11.60
CA ARG A 8 6.67 5.89 12.04
C ARG A 8 7.79 5.07 11.43
N VAL A 9 8.66 5.71 10.65
CA VAL A 9 9.87 5.09 10.12
C VAL A 9 10.99 5.23 11.14
N GLN A 10 11.63 4.11 11.47
CA GLN A 10 12.68 4.02 12.48
C GLN A 10 13.90 3.30 11.92
N ASP A 11 15.09 3.79 12.29
CA ASP A 11 16.36 3.16 11.94
C ASP A 11 16.71 2.09 12.99
N LEU A 12 16.74 0.82 12.54
CA LEU A 12 17.00 -0.33 13.40
C LEU A 12 18.47 -0.48 13.79
N THR A 13 19.40 0.15 13.06
CA THR A 13 20.84 0.11 13.40
C THR A 13 21.14 0.93 14.65
N ASN A 14 20.28 1.90 14.95
CA ASN A 14 20.39 2.82 16.08
C ASN A 14 19.32 2.57 17.16
N CYS A 15 18.85 1.32 17.28
CA CYS A 15 17.98 0.88 18.37
C CYS A 15 18.73 0.84 19.71
N SER A 16 18.25 1.60 20.69
CA SER A 16 18.70 1.49 22.08
C SER A 16 17.96 0.36 22.83
N PRO A 17 18.58 -0.28 23.83
CA PRO A 17 17.94 -1.30 24.68
C PRO A 17 16.67 -0.83 25.41
N ASP A 18 16.42 0.48 25.50
CA ASP A 18 15.17 1.05 26.03
C ASP A 18 14.02 1.06 25.00
N GLY A 19 14.24 0.54 23.80
CA GLY A 19 13.27 0.50 22.71
C GLY A 19 13.13 1.82 21.97
N SER A 20 13.97 2.82 22.26
CA SER A 20 14.05 4.03 21.45
C SER A 20 14.89 3.75 20.20
N ALA A 21 14.21 3.66 19.05
CA ALA A 21 14.83 3.79 17.74
C ALA A 21 14.58 5.21 17.23
N ALA A 22 15.64 5.85 16.73
CA ALA A 22 15.55 7.19 16.18
C ALA A 22 14.58 7.20 14.99
N GLY A 23 13.72 8.22 14.92
CA GLY A 23 12.88 8.43 13.76
C GLY A 23 13.73 8.82 12.55
N VAL A 24 13.36 8.32 11.37
CA VAL A 24 14.03 8.68 10.11
C VAL A 24 13.27 9.83 9.48
N ALA A 25 13.80 11.03 9.60
CA ALA A 25 13.24 12.24 9.00
C ALA A 25 13.52 12.31 7.49
N ASN A 26 12.64 12.97 6.75
CA ASN A 26 12.74 13.18 5.30
C ASN A 26 12.73 11.90 4.43
N ALA A 27 12.38 10.74 5.00
CA ALA A 27 12.06 9.57 4.21
C ALA A 27 10.75 9.80 3.46
N VAL A 28 10.68 9.38 2.20
CA VAL A 28 9.41 9.39 1.45
C VAL A 28 8.73 8.04 1.67
N VAL A 29 7.52 8.07 2.21
CA VAL A 29 6.65 6.90 2.33
C VAL A 29 5.59 6.99 1.26
N GLU A 30 5.46 5.93 0.49
CA GLU A 30 4.52 5.82 -0.61
C GLU A 30 3.56 4.67 -0.34
N ILE A 31 2.26 4.90 -0.53
CA ILE A 31 1.22 3.89 -0.40
C ILE A 31 0.34 3.81 -1.64
N TRP A 32 -0.17 2.60 -1.89
CA TRP A 32 -1.24 2.37 -2.86
C TRP A 32 -2.10 1.17 -2.43
N HIS A 33 -3.39 1.21 -2.73
CA HIS A 33 -4.30 0.10 -2.44
C HIS A 33 -5.52 0.10 -3.37
N CYS A 34 -6.24 -1.02 -3.38
CA CYS A 34 -7.50 -1.14 -4.09
C CYS A 34 -8.62 -0.36 -3.38
N ASP A 35 -9.65 -0.01 -4.14
CA ASP A 35 -10.90 0.50 -3.58
C ASP A 35 -11.69 -0.60 -2.85
N ALA A 36 -12.88 -0.24 -2.36
CA ALA A 36 -13.77 -1.16 -1.65
C ALA A 36 -14.19 -2.39 -2.47
N GLY A 37 -14.19 -2.28 -3.80
CA GLY A 37 -14.53 -3.34 -4.74
C GLY A 37 -13.32 -4.16 -5.22
N GLY A 38 -12.13 -3.91 -4.68
CA GLY A 38 -10.91 -4.62 -5.08
C GLY A 38 -10.30 -4.12 -6.38
N VAL A 39 -10.59 -2.88 -6.80
CA VAL A 39 -10.11 -2.29 -8.05
C VAL A 39 -8.95 -1.32 -7.81
N TYR A 40 -7.85 -1.51 -8.53
CA TYR A 40 -6.71 -0.59 -8.52
C TYR A 40 -6.83 0.46 -9.62
N SER A 41 -6.60 1.72 -9.25
CA SER A 41 -6.35 2.80 -10.19
C SER A 41 -5.12 2.51 -11.04
N GLY A 42 -5.14 2.83 -12.34
CA GLY A 42 -4.09 2.48 -13.29
C GLY A 42 -4.19 1.05 -13.83
N PHE A 43 -5.08 0.22 -13.29
CA PHE A 43 -5.30 -1.18 -13.68
C PHE A 43 -6.78 -1.59 -13.56
N GLU A 44 -7.70 -0.68 -13.84
CA GLU A 44 -9.12 -0.86 -13.48
C GLU A 44 -9.74 -2.06 -14.18
N SER A 45 -9.54 -2.15 -15.50
CA SER A 45 -10.11 -3.23 -16.33
C SER A 45 -9.58 -4.61 -15.93
N GLY A 46 -8.27 -4.71 -15.65
CA GLY A 46 -7.63 -5.96 -15.22
C GLY A 46 -8.09 -6.40 -13.83
N SER A 47 -8.23 -5.45 -12.90
CA SER A 47 -8.72 -5.73 -11.55
C SER A 47 -10.15 -6.26 -11.56
N GLN A 48 -11.04 -5.62 -12.33
CA GLN A 48 -12.43 -6.05 -12.46
C GLN A 48 -12.55 -7.45 -13.08
N ALA A 49 -11.76 -7.76 -14.11
CA ALA A 49 -11.74 -9.07 -14.72
C ALA A 49 -11.30 -10.18 -13.75
N ALA A 50 -10.28 -9.89 -12.92
CA ALA A 50 -9.80 -10.81 -11.89
C ALA A 50 -10.87 -11.11 -10.81
N ASN A 51 -11.66 -10.11 -10.43
CA ASN A 51 -12.73 -10.27 -9.43
C ASN A 51 -13.93 -11.07 -9.96
N GLN A 52 -14.15 -11.11 -11.28
CA GLN A 52 -15.26 -11.86 -11.91
C GLN A 52 -14.92 -13.33 -12.22
N GLY A 53 -13.77 -13.84 -11.76
CA GLY A 53 -13.34 -15.21 -12.08
C GLY A 53 -12.95 -15.41 -13.54
N GLY A 54 -12.62 -14.32 -14.26
CA GLY A 54 -12.03 -14.38 -15.59
C GLY A 54 -10.66 -15.03 -15.52
N GLY A 55 -10.62 -16.35 -15.69
CA GLY A 55 -9.39 -17.12 -15.79
C GLY A 55 -8.45 -16.46 -16.80
N MET A 56 -7.17 -16.38 -16.43
CA MET A 56 -6.08 -15.90 -17.27
C MET A 56 -6.05 -16.65 -18.61
N GLY A 57 -6.73 -16.11 -19.60
CA GLY A 57 -6.75 -16.58 -20.98
C GLY A 57 -6.01 -15.59 -21.85
N GLY A 58 -4.69 -15.75 -21.97
CA GLY A 58 -3.91 -15.08 -23.01
C GLY A 58 -2.56 -14.52 -22.57
N GLY A 59 -1.60 -15.42 -22.35
CA GLY A 59 -0.17 -15.24 -22.56
C GLY A 59 0.47 -13.88 -22.27
N MET A 60 1.06 -13.75 -21.08
CA MET A 60 2.40 -13.20 -20.88
C MET A 60 2.96 -13.84 -19.60
N GLY A 61 4.09 -14.54 -19.72
CA GLY A 61 4.71 -15.28 -18.62
C GLY A 61 5.21 -14.35 -17.53
N GLY A 62 4.40 -14.18 -16.48
CA GLY A 62 4.78 -13.63 -15.19
C GLY A 62 4.04 -14.43 -14.12
N GLY A 63 4.78 -14.98 -13.16
CA GLY A 63 4.22 -15.86 -12.13
C GLY A 63 3.06 -15.24 -11.37
N MET A 64 2.18 -16.10 -10.85
CA MET A 64 1.10 -15.76 -9.93
C MET A 64 1.57 -14.74 -8.87
N GLY A 65 0.76 -13.70 -8.64
CA GLY A 65 0.77 -12.97 -7.37
C GLY A 65 1.83 -11.88 -7.18
N ARG A 66 2.24 -11.15 -8.22
CA ARG A 66 2.90 -9.86 -8.01
C ARG A 66 1.90 -8.72 -8.26
N PRO A 67 1.49 -7.97 -7.22
CA PRO A 67 0.72 -6.75 -7.42
C PRO A 67 1.49 -5.77 -8.30
N PRO A 68 0.81 -4.83 -8.97
CA PRO A 68 1.48 -3.82 -9.78
C PRO A 68 2.55 -3.13 -8.94
N GLN A 69 3.80 -3.23 -9.39
CA GLN A 69 4.92 -2.48 -8.84
C GLN A 69 4.83 -1.08 -9.45
N GLY A 70 4.52 -0.06 -8.65
CA GLY A 70 4.55 1.31 -9.15
C GLY A 70 3.66 2.25 -8.36
N GLY A 71 4.26 3.35 -7.94
CA GLY A 71 3.58 4.52 -7.40
C GLY A 71 3.04 5.44 -8.48
N PRO A 72 2.44 6.57 -8.10
CA PRO A 72 1.95 7.54 -9.06
C PRO A 72 3.11 8.22 -9.80
N GLY A 73 3.16 8.05 -11.12
CA GLY A 73 3.96 8.88 -12.01
C GLY A 73 3.43 10.32 -12.00
N GLY A 74 4.10 11.20 -11.26
CA GLY A 74 3.76 12.62 -11.16
C GLY A 74 4.48 13.45 -12.23
N GLY A 75 3.85 13.66 -13.38
CA GLY A 75 4.34 14.58 -14.39
C GLY A 75 3.86 16.02 -14.15
N MET A 76 4.75 16.91 -13.69
CA MET A 76 4.75 18.34 -14.06
C MET A 76 6.19 18.85 -14.12
N GLY A 77 6.69 19.02 -15.34
CA GLY A 77 8.01 19.58 -15.59
C GLY A 77 8.07 21.09 -15.40
N MET A 78 9.17 21.57 -14.81
CA MET A 78 9.77 22.88 -15.08
C MET A 78 11.30 22.78 -14.90
N GLY A 79 12.00 22.73 -16.04
CA GLY A 79 13.32 23.33 -16.31
C GLY A 79 14.52 23.09 -15.38
N GLY A 80 15.55 22.43 -15.93
CA GLY A 80 16.95 22.72 -15.59
C GLY A 80 17.81 21.50 -15.24
N SER A 81 18.84 21.26 -16.06
CA SER A 81 19.95 20.31 -15.91
C SER A 81 19.63 18.80 -15.85
N GLY A 82 19.82 18.12 -16.98
CA GLY A 82 20.79 17.01 -17.02
C GLY A 82 20.33 15.60 -16.66
N GLU A 83 19.09 15.38 -16.22
CA GLU A 83 18.53 14.02 -16.10
C GLU A 83 17.05 14.07 -16.54
N THR A 84 16.70 13.37 -17.61
CA THR A 84 15.29 13.20 -18.00
C THR A 84 14.67 12.20 -17.03
N SER A 85 13.72 12.64 -16.20
CA SER A 85 12.83 11.76 -15.46
C SER A 85 12.09 10.85 -16.44
N ASP A 86 12.18 9.54 -16.26
CA ASP A 86 11.49 8.51 -17.04
C ASP A 86 10.05 8.26 -16.55
N GLY A 87 9.56 9.08 -15.61
CA GLY A 87 8.28 8.89 -14.94
C GLY A 87 8.38 8.12 -13.63
N SER A 88 9.50 7.43 -13.36
CA SER A 88 9.78 6.79 -12.08
C SER A 88 10.38 7.80 -11.11
N TYR A 89 9.92 7.79 -9.86
CA TYR A 89 10.59 8.56 -8.81
C TYR A 89 11.76 7.80 -8.18
N SER A 90 11.69 6.46 -8.17
CA SER A 90 12.66 5.59 -7.51
C SER A 90 13.75 5.14 -8.47
N VAL A 91 15.00 5.33 -8.07
CA VAL A 91 16.15 4.90 -8.86
C VAL A 91 16.26 3.38 -8.82
N GLY A 92 16.18 2.75 -10.00
CA GLY A 92 16.42 1.32 -10.17
C GLY A 92 15.18 0.43 -10.00
N ASP A 93 14.03 1.01 -9.66
CA ASP A 93 12.78 0.28 -9.60
C ASP A 93 12.26 -0.02 -11.02
N GLN A 94 11.62 -1.18 -11.17
CA GLN A 94 10.82 -1.48 -12.36
C GLN A 94 9.38 -1.10 -12.07
N GLU A 95 8.80 -0.26 -12.92
CA GLU A 95 7.40 0.14 -12.82
C GLU A 95 6.57 -0.56 -13.90
N ALA A 96 5.41 -1.06 -13.50
CA ALA A 96 4.43 -1.60 -14.43
C ALA A 96 3.80 -0.45 -15.24
N THR A 97 3.68 -0.63 -16.55
CA THR A 97 2.91 0.30 -17.38
C THR A 97 1.43 0.22 -17.01
N THR A 98 0.82 1.36 -16.65
CA THR A 98 -0.61 1.43 -16.34
C THR A 98 -1.45 1.19 -17.59
N THR A 99 -2.65 0.63 -17.41
CA THR A 99 -3.64 0.41 -18.49
C THR A 99 -4.64 1.56 -18.62
N ASP A 100 -4.66 2.48 -17.66
CA ASP A 100 -5.49 3.68 -17.61
C ASP A 100 -4.77 4.79 -16.81
N ASP A 101 -5.35 5.99 -16.78
CA ASP A 101 -4.78 7.18 -16.12
C ASP A 101 -5.29 7.38 -14.67
N GLY A 102 -5.97 6.38 -14.10
CA GLY A 102 -6.48 6.45 -12.74
C GLY A 102 -5.34 6.57 -11.72
N THR A 103 -5.50 7.49 -10.76
CA THR A 103 -4.50 7.72 -9.69
C THR A 103 -5.07 7.76 -8.28
N TYR A 104 -6.36 7.43 -8.11
CA TYR A 104 -6.99 7.39 -6.79
C TYR A 104 -6.32 6.36 -5.86
N LEU A 105 -6.39 6.58 -4.54
CA LEU A 105 -5.88 5.67 -3.51
C LEU A 105 -4.38 5.35 -3.66
N ARG A 106 -3.64 6.31 -4.20
CA ARG A 106 -2.19 6.34 -4.31
C ARG A 106 -1.70 7.65 -3.69
N GLY A 107 -0.58 7.63 -3.00
CA GLY A 107 -0.04 8.85 -2.42
C GLY A 107 1.35 8.66 -1.83
N ALA A 108 2.09 9.75 -1.76
CA ALA A 108 3.38 9.81 -1.11
C ALA A 108 3.42 10.98 -0.12
N GLN A 109 4.11 10.78 0.99
CA GLN A 109 4.29 11.79 2.02
C GLN A 109 5.69 11.66 2.59
N THR A 110 6.23 12.78 3.06
CA THR A 110 7.57 12.84 3.67
C THR A 110 7.45 12.77 5.19
N THR A 111 8.28 11.95 5.83
CA THR A 111 8.32 11.85 7.29
C THR A 111 8.83 13.14 7.93
N ASP A 112 8.23 13.51 9.06
CA ASP A 112 8.66 14.63 9.88
C ASP A 112 9.93 14.30 10.71
N ALA A 113 10.31 15.21 11.61
CA ALA A 113 11.49 15.06 12.46
C ALA A 113 11.44 13.84 13.40
N ASP A 114 10.24 13.33 13.73
CA ASP A 114 10.05 12.16 14.57
C ASP A 114 9.95 10.85 13.76
N GLY A 115 10.11 10.96 12.43
CA GLY A 115 9.96 9.87 11.47
C GLY A 115 8.50 9.56 11.16
N ILE A 116 7.56 10.45 11.50
CA ILE A 116 6.13 10.19 11.40
C ILE A 116 5.56 10.71 10.07
N VAL A 117 4.66 9.91 9.51
CA VAL A 117 3.86 10.26 8.33
C VAL A 117 2.40 9.89 8.57
N GLN A 118 1.48 10.65 7.99
CA GLN A 118 0.04 10.42 8.10
C GLN A 118 -0.64 10.45 6.73
N PHE A 119 -1.59 9.54 6.54
CA PHE A 119 -2.47 9.48 5.38
C PHE A 119 -3.93 9.44 5.82
N THR A 120 -4.77 10.21 5.14
CA THR A 120 -6.22 10.02 5.16
C THR A 120 -6.61 9.36 3.85
N THR A 121 -7.17 8.16 3.93
CA THR A 121 -7.62 7.37 2.79
C THR A 121 -8.94 6.67 3.12
N VAL A 122 -9.35 5.67 2.33
CA VAL A 122 -10.46 4.77 2.68
C VAL A 122 -9.93 3.40 3.10
N PHE A 123 -10.68 2.68 3.93
CA PHE A 123 -10.37 1.29 4.23
C PHE A 123 -10.32 0.48 2.90
N PRO A 124 -9.29 -0.36 2.65
CA PRO A 124 -9.17 -1.10 1.41
C PRO A 124 -10.20 -2.23 1.29
N GLY A 125 -10.58 -2.57 0.06
CA GLY A 125 -11.31 -3.80 -0.23
C GLY A 125 -10.39 -5.03 -0.31
N TRP A 126 -10.90 -6.09 -0.93
CA TRP A 126 -10.17 -7.32 -1.21
C TRP A 126 -10.32 -7.67 -2.69
N TYR A 127 -9.42 -8.50 -3.22
CA TYR A 127 -9.52 -9.09 -4.56
C TYR A 127 -9.09 -10.55 -4.51
N THR A 128 -9.50 -11.33 -5.50
CA THR A 128 -9.30 -12.79 -5.56
C THR A 128 -7.86 -13.19 -5.22
N GLY A 129 -7.71 -14.13 -4.27
CA GLY A 129 -6.43 -14.71 -3.91
C GLY A 129 -5.57 -13.90 -2.94
N ARG A 130 -6.06 -12.76 -2.42
CA ARG A 130 -5.31 -11.88 -1.51
C ARG A 130 -6.16 -11.43 -0.31
N THR A 131 -5.53 -11.31 0.85
CA THR A 131 -6.15 -10.70 2.04
C THR A 131 -6.27 -9.17 1.86
N VAL A 132 -6.95 -8.47 2.77
CA VAL A 132 -7.05 -7.00 2.74
C VAL A 132 -5.70 -6.39 3.11
N HIS A 133 -5.17 -5.51 2.25
CA HIS A 133 -3.84 -4.91 2.44
C HIS A 133 -3.72 -3.52 1.82
N ILE A 134 -2.70 -2.78 2.29
CA ILE A 134 -2.18 -1.56 1.66
C ILE A 134 -0.73 -1.83 1.28
N HIS A 135 -0.33 -1.52 0.05
CA HIS A 135 1.07 -1.57 -0.33
C HIS A 135 1.84 -0.38 0.22
N LEU A 136 3.11 -0.61 0.54
CA LEU A 136 3.98 0.42 1.06
C LEU A 136 5.39 0.30 0.50
N LYS A 137 5.98 1.45 0.17
CA LYS A 137 7.43 1.61 0.04
C LYS A 137 7.95 2.76 0.90
N VAL A 138 9.20 2.63 1.33
CA VAL A 138 9.96 3.71 1.98
C VAL A 138 11.20 4.00 1.14
N HIS A 139 11.50 5.29 0.98
CA HIS A 139 12.60 5.78 0.17
C HIS A 139 13.46 6.74 0.95
N ILE A 140 14.77 6.57 0.78
CA ILE A 140 15.80 7.48 1.23
C ILE A 140 16.62 7.83 -0.01
N ASP A 141 16.82 9.13 -0.27
CA ASP A 141 17.56 9.61 -1.44
C ASP A 141 17.11 8.99 -2.77
N LYS A 142 15.78 8.86 -2.95
CA LYS A 142 15.12 8.23 -4.12
C LYS A 142 15.43 6.74 -4.30
N LYS A 143 16.05 6.09 -3.33
CA LYS A 143 16.27 4.64 -3.33
C LYS A 143 15.23 3.97 -2.45
N THR A 144 14.57 2.94 -2.99
CA THR A 144 13.69 2.06 -2.22
C THR A 144 14.51 1.30 -1.18
N VAL A 145 14.26 1.57 0.10
CA VAL A 145 14.91 0.88 1.24
C VAL A 145 13.98 -0.13 1.89
N LEU A 146 12.66 0.01 1.71
CA LEU A 146 11.68 -0.96 2.15
C LEU A 146 10.59 -1.10 1.09
N THR A 147 10.18 -2.34 0.81
CA THR A 147 8.94 -2.66 0.10
C THR A 147 8.21 -3.71 0.92
N THR A 148 6.99 -3.41 1.36
CA THR A 148 6.20 -4.32 2.18
C THR A 148 4.70 -4.10 1.95
N GLN A 149 3.87 -4.77 2.75
CA GLN A 149 2.43 -4.61 2.78
C GLN A 149 1.96 -4.44 4.21
N LEU A 150 0.95 -3.61 4.38
CA LEU A 150 0.28 -3.38 5.64
C LEU A 150 -1.01 -4.20 5.66
N PHE A 151 -1.20 -4.94 6.75
CA PHE A 151 -2.31 -5.87 6.92
C PHE A 151 -3.20 -5.45 8.09
N PHE A 152 -4.41 -5.99 8.11
CA PHE A 152 -5.41 -5.75 9.15
C PHE A 152 -5.78 -7.08 9.80
N ASP A 153 -6.20 -7.04 11.07
CA ASP A 153 -6.76 -8.22 11.72
C ASP A 153 -8.00 -8.73 10.97
N ASP A 154 -8.14 -10.05 10.85
CA ASP A 154 -9.22 -10.66 10.07
C ASP A 154 -10.58 -10.43 10.71
N THR A 155 -10.69 -10.43 12.04
CA THR A 155 -11.95 -10.18 12.75
C THR A 155 -12.39 -8.73 12.53
N PHE A 156 -11.44 -7.80 12.64
CA PHE A 156 -11.67 -6.38 12.34
C PHE A 156 -12.10 -6.16 10.88
N THR A 157 -11.44 -6.85 9.95
CA THR A 157 -11.77 -6.78 8.53
C THR A 157 -13.18 -7.31 8.25
N ASP A 158 -13.54 -8.46 8.82
CA ASP A 158 -14.87 -9.06 8.67
C ASP A 158 -15.98 -8.13 9.16
N GLU A 159 -15.74 -7.40 10.26
CA GLU A 159 -16.69 -6.42 10.79
C GLU A 159 -16.98 -5.32 9.76
N ILE A 160 -15.95 -4.76 9.13
CA ILE A 160 -16.12 -3.69 8.13
C ILE A 160 -16.76 -4.24 6.86
N LEU A 161 -16.22 -5.35 6.34
CA LEU A 161 -16.68 -5.95 5.08
C LEU A 161 -18.12 -6.46 5.16
N SER A 162 -18.66 -6.75 6.35
CA SER A 162 -20.05 -7.22 6.49
C SER A 162 -21.05 -6.13 6.87
N THR A 163 -20.60 -4.98 7.41
CA THR A 163 -21.52 -3.97 7.99
C THR A 163 -21.49 -2.62 7.31
N VAL A 164 -20.51 -2.36 6.43
CA VAL A 164 -20.29 -1.02 5.86
C VAL A 164 -20.47 -1.04 4.35
N SER A 165 -21.30 -0.16 3.81
CA SER A 165 -21.39 0.07 2.35
C SER A 165 -20.19 0.91 1.86
N PRO A 166 -19.64 0.64 0.66
CA PRO A 166 -20.06 -0.40 -0.30
C PRO A 166 -19.39 -1.76 -0.09
N TYR A 167 -18.57 -1.94 0.96
CA TYR A 167 -17.84 -3.20 1.19
C TYR A 167 -18.76 -4.42 1.34
N ALA A 168 -19.90 -4.24 2.02
CA ALA A 168 -20.91 -5.28 2.22
C ALA A 168 -21.50 -5.84 0.92
N ASP A 169 -21.41 -5.10 -0.18
CA ASP A 169 -21.88 -5.53 -1.50
C ASP A 169 -20.83 -6.42 -2.21
N HIS A 170 -19.56 -6.37 -1.80
CA HIS A 170 -18.48 -7.17 -2.36
C HIS A 170 -18.28 -8.48 -1.56
N THR A 171 -19.13 -9.46 -1.86
CA THR A 171 -19.18 -10.76 -1.16
C THR A 171 -18.27 -11.81 -1.79
N GLY A 172 -17.95 -12.87 -1.02
CA GLY A 172 -17.23 -14.03 -1.55
C GLY A 172 -15.72 -13.99 -1.35
N ARG A 173 -15.23 -13.19 -0.38
CA ARG A 173 -13.82 -13.14 0.01
C ARG A 173 -13.26 -14.55 0.20
N ASP A 174 -12.25 -14.90 -0.59
CA ASP A 174 -11.68 -16.25 -0.67
C ASP A 174 -10.40 -16.42 0.16
N THR A 175 -9.77 -15.30 0.55
CA THR A 175 -8.43 -15.30 1.16
C THR A 175 -8.41 -14.46 2.44
N ARG A 176 -7.87 -15.07 3.50
CA ARG A 176 -7.62 -14.50 4.83
C ARG A 176 -6.11 -14.37 5.08
N ASN A 177 -5.71 -13.72 6.16
CA ASN A 177 -4.28 -13.50 6.47
C ASN A 177 -3.50 -14.83 6.49
N ALA A 178 -4.01 -15.83 7.20
CA ALA A 178 -3.35 -17.14 7.33
C ALA A 178 -3.27 -17.94 6.02
N SER A 179 -4.04 -17.57 4.99
CA SER A 179 -4.05 -18.25 3.69
C SER A 179 -3.46 -17.41 2.55
N ASP A 180 -3.06 -16.16 2.81
CA ASP A 180 -2.39 -15.30 1.83
C ASP A 180 -0.89 -15.60 1.87
N GLY A 181 -0.34 -16.06 0.75
CA GLY A 181 1.09 -16.40 0.64
C GLY A 181 2.05 -15.22 0.76
N ILE A 182 1.54 -13.99 0.81
CA ILE A 182 2.34 -12.76 0.99
C ILE A 182 2.12 -12.14 2.38
N PHE A 183 1.18 -12.65 3.17
CA PHE A 183 0.96 -12.13 4.52
C PHE A 183 2.23 -12.25 5.37
N ASP A 184 2.56 -11.16 6.05
CA ASP A 184 3.64 -11.08 7.02
C ASP A 184 3.12 -10.35 8.26
N GLU A 185 3.28 -10.99 9.42
CA GLU A 185 2.85 -10.42 10.70
C GLU A 185 3.57 -9.11 11.03
N ALA A 186 4.79 -8.90 10.51
CA ALA A 186 5.51 -7.63 10.66
C ALA A 186 4.78 -6.42 10.04
N GLY A 187 3.86 -6.67 9.09
CA GLY A 187 3.01 -5.64 8.48
C GLY A 187 1.63 -5.48 9.15
N LEU A 188 1.31 -6.26 10.19
CA LEU A 188 0.00 -6.21 10.84
C LEU A 188 -0.14 -4.93 11.67
N MET A 189 -1.09 -4.08 11.30
CA MET A 189 -1.30 -2.79 11.96
C MET A 189 -2.14 -2.90 13.22
N ALA A 190 -1.86 -2.03 14.19
CA ALA A 190 -2.78 -1.79 15.29
C ALA A 190 -3.96 -0.95 14.78
N THR A 191 -5.20 -1.42 14.98
CA THR A 191 -6.40 -0.76 14.44
C THR A 191 -7.42 -0.45 15.53
N SER A 192 -8.21 0.60 15.31
CA SER A 192 -9.33 0.99 16.18
C SER A 192 -10.46 1.56 15.34
N ARG A 193 -11.69 1.08 15.56
CA ARG A 193 -12.89 1.59 14.90
C ARG A 193 -13.50 2.74 15.71
N GLN A 194 -13.81 3.82 15.03
CA GLN A 194 -14.64 4.92 15.52
C GLN A 194 -15.98 4.91 14.78
N SER A 195 -16.91 5.80 15.16
CA SER A 195 -18.25 5.85 14.55
C SER A 195 -18.23 6.11 13.04
N ASP A 196 -17.27 6.90 12.57
CA ASP A 196 -17.19 7.42 11.19
C ASP A 196 -15.89 7.07 10.45
N ARG A 197 -14.90 6.51 11.15
CA ARG A 197 -13.56 6.22 10.60
C ARG A 197 -12.87 5.06 11.30
N VAL A 198 -11.79 4.59 10.68
CA VAL A 198 -10.80 3.69 11.27
C VAL A 198 -9.53 4.48 11.56
N LEU A 199 -8.93 4.21 12.72
CA LEU A 199 -7.55 4.61 13.02
C LEU A 199 -6.66 3.39 12.86
N ALA A 200 -5.53 3.53 12.18
CA ALA A 200 -4.50 2.50 12.08
C ALA A 200 -3.12 3.09 12.33
N ALA A 201 -2.24 2.32 12.99
CA ALA A 201 -0.87 2.72 13.23
C ALA A 201 0.11 1.55 13.18
N ILE A 202 1.34 1.84 12.73
CA ILE A 202 2.45 0.89 12.71
C ILE A 202 3.81 1.59 12.78
N ASN A 203 4.80 0.93 13.39
CA ASN A 203 6.20 1.33 13.30
C ASN A 203 6.89 0.49 12.22
N LEU A 204 7.63 1.16 11.34
CA LEU A 204 8.37 0.57 10.23
C LEU A 204 9.86 0.63 10.56
N GLY A 205 10.48 -0.52 10.76
CA GLY A 205 11.92 -0.62 10.95
C GLY A 205 12.64 -0.76 9.60
N ILE A 206 13.67 0.06 9.37
CA ILE A 206 14.55 -0.02 8.21
C ILE A 206 16.02 -0.08 8.63
N ASP A 207 16.87 -0.57 7.72
CA ASP A 207 18.33 -0.47 7.80
C ASP A 207 18.73 0.71 6.91
N ALA A 208 19.01 1.87 7.52
CA ALA A 208 19.19 3.15 6.85
C ALA A 208 20.66 3.60 6.83
#